data_AF-A0A258KWV8-F1
#
_entry.id   AF-A0A258KWV8-F1
#
_cell.length_a   1.000
_cell.length_b   1.000
_cell.length_c   1.000
_cell.angle_alpha   90.00
_cell.angle_beta   90.00
_cell.angle_gamma   90.00
#
_symmetry.space_group_name_H-M   'P 1'
#
loop_
_entity.id
_entity.type
_entity.pdbx_description
1 polymer ?
#
loop_
_entity_poly.entity_id
_entity_poly.type
_entity_poly.pdbx_seq_one_letter_code
_entity_poly.pdbx_strand_id
1 'polypeptide(L)' 'MMDQRFDIQELQRMRRFAAFLILEFGPDYGFVLERVEAMLVAAQKADPTARALQVLQELKSASPNAAQHNALPSNTNL' A
#
# COMPACT_ATOMS: atom_id res chain seq x y z
N MET A 1 -9.07 -27.28 9.68
CA MET A 1 -8.53 -26.92 8.35
C MET A 1 -7.35 -26.00 8.59
N MET A 2 -6.19 -26.26 7.98
CA MET A 2 -4.92 -25.58 8.27
C MET A 2 -5.04 -24.08 7.93
N ASP A 3 -5.09 -23.21 8.94
CA ASP A 3 -4.95 -21.75 8.80
C ASP A 3 -3.48 -21.42 8.46
N GLN A 4 -3.06 -21.74 7.24
CA GLN A 4 -1.76 -21.32 6.75
C GLN A 4 -1.86 -19.83 6.38
N ARG A 5 -1.66 -18.97 7.39
CA ARG A 5 -1.57 -17.53 7.20
C ARG A 5 -0.22 -17.23 6.58
N PHE A 6 -0.20 -17.01 5.27
CA PHE A 6 1.00 -16.56 4.56
C PHE A 6 1.42 -15.19 5.08
N ASP A 7 2.71 -15.03 5.30
CA ASP A 7 3.30 -13.72 5.61
C ASP A 7 3.14 -12.76 4.42
N ILE A 8 2.97 -11.46 4.68
CA ILE A 8 2.85 -10.42 3.65
C ILE A 8 4.05 -10.47 2.69
N GLN A 9 5.26 -10.74 3.17
CA GLN A 9 6.44 -10.86 2.31
C GLN A 9 6.34 -12.04 1.34
N GLU A 10 5.74 -13.14 1.78
CA GLU A 10 5.51 -14.31 0.96
C GLU A 10 4.46 -14.05 -0.12
N LEU A 11 3.38 -13.36 0.24
CA LEU A 11 2.38 -12.90 -0.71
C LEU A 11 2.96 -11.93 -1.75
N GLN A 12 3.90 -11.06 -1.38
CA GLN A 12 4.60 -10.19 -2.33
C GLN A 12 5.53 -10.98 -3.27
N ARG A 13 6.19 -12.05 -2.79
CA ARG A 13 6.94 -12.97 -3.67
C ARG A 13 6.02 -13.67 -4.64
N MET A 14 4.87 -14.17 -4.17
CA MET A 14 3.86 -14.80 -5.01
C MET A 14 3.30 -13.83 -6.06
N ARG A 15 3.13 -12.55 -5.73
CA ARG A 15 2.68 -11.53 -6.69
C ARG A 15 3.64 -11.38 -7.85
N ARG A 16 4.95 -11.30 -7.57
CA ARG A 16 6.00 -11.25 -8.61
C ARG A 16 6.01 -12.50 -9.46
N PHE A 17 5.85 -13.67 -8.82
CA PHE A 17 5.77 -14.93 -9.54
C PHE A 17 4.53 -15.03 -10.45
N ALA A 18 3.37 -14.59 -9.97
CA ALA A 18 2.15 -14.54 -10.77
C ALA A 18 2.28 -13.60 -11.97
N ALA A 19 2.92 -12.43 -11.79
CA ALA A 19 3.23 -11.52 -12.88
C ALA A 19 4.18 -12.18 -13.91
N PHE A 20 5.19 -12.92 -13.45
CA PHE A 20 6.07 -13.70 -14.33
C PHE A 20 5.28 -14.74 -15.15
N LEU A 21 4.35 -15.48 -14.53
CA LEU A 21 3.54 -16.47 -15.24
C LEU A 21 2.69 -15.84 -16.36
N ILE A 22 2.15 -14.65 -16.13
CA ILE A 22 1.36 -13.93 -17.14
C ILE A 22 2.24 -13.50 -18.31
N LEU A 23 3.47 -13.03 -18.03
CA LEU A 23 4.42 -12.62 -19.05
C LEU A 23 4.92 -13.80 -19.88
N GLU A 24 5.19 -14.94 -19.22
CA GLU A 24 5.78 -16.13 -19.86
C GLU A 24 4.74 -16.98 -20.60
N PHE A 25 3.56 -17.18 -20.01
CA PHE A 25 2.56 -18.13 -20.48
C PHE A 25 1.25 -17.48 -20.95
N GLY A 26 1.13 -16.16 -20.82
CA GLY A 26 0.00 -15.39 -21.32
C GLY A 26 -1.10 -15.12 -20.30
N PRO A 27 -2.18 -14.44 -20.75
CA PRO A 27 -3.21 -13.87 -19.88
C PRO A 27 -4.06 -14.89 -19.14
N ASP A 28 -4.06 -16.16 -19.56
CA ASP A 28 -4.80 -17.24 -18.92
C ASP A 28 -4.37 -17.48 -17.46
N TYR A 29 -3.20 -16.98 -17.06
CA TYR A 29 -2.69 -17.02 -15.69
C TYR A 29 -3.09 -15.81 -14.83
N GLY A 30 -3.90 -14.89 -15.38
CA GLY A 30 -4.37 -13.68 -14.68
C GLY A 30 -5.06 -13.98 -13.34
N PHE A 31 -5.82 -15.08 -13.27
CA PHE A 31 -6.53 -15.50 -12.05
C PHE A 31 -5.59 -15.74 -10.86
N VAL A 32 -4.32 -16.13 -11.09
CA VAL A 32 -3.33 -16.34 -10.04
C VAL A 32 -2.97 -15.01 -9.39
N LEU A 33 -2.79 -13.97 -10.21
CA LEU A 33 -2.48 -12.63 -9.73
C LEU A 33 -3.66 -12.06 -8.95
N GLU A 34 -4.87 -12.15 -9.49
CA GLU A 34 -6.09 -11.68 -8.81
C GLU A 34 -6.27 -12.33 -7.43
N ARG A 35 -6.05 -13.64 -7.33
CA ARG A 35 -6.14 -14.37 -6.07
C ARG A 35 -5.10 -13.90 -5.05
N VAL A 36 -3.85 -13.70 -5.48
CA VAL A 36 -2.78 -13.22 -4.59
C VAL A 36 -3.05 -11.78 -4.13
N GLU A 37 -3.58 -10.93 -5.01
CA GLU A 37 -3.96 -9.56 -4.64
C GLU A 37 -5.11 -9.52 -3.64
N ALA A 38 -6.14 -10.36 -3.79
CA ALA A 38 -7.20 -10.49 -2.80
C ALA A 38 -6.66 -10.91 -1.41
N MET A 39 -5.71 -11.83 -1.37
CA MET A 39 -5.06 -12.26 -0.13
C MET A 39 -4.19 -11.16 0.50
N LEU A 40 -3.48 -10.37 -0.32
CA LEU A 40 -2.72 -9.20 0.14
C LEU A 40 -3.64 -8.15 0.78
N VAL A 41 -4.77 -7.85 0.15
CA VAL A 41 -5.75 -6.89 0.68
C VAL A 41 -6.33 -7.39 2.01
N ALA A 42 -6.65 -8.68 2.11
CA ALA A 42 -7.12 -9.28 3.36
C ALA A 42 -6.07 -9.23 4.47
N ALA A 43 -4.81 -9.55 4.15
CA ALA A 43 -3.69 -9.50 5.09
C ALA A 43 -3.41 -8.06 5.56
N GLN A 44 -3.45 -7.07 4.66
CA GLN A 44 -3.28 -5.66 5.01
C GLN A 44 -4.42 -5.11 5.87
N LYS A 45 -5.67 -5.51 5.61
CA LYS A 45 -6.81 -5.13 6.47
C LYS A 45 -6.70 -5.70 7.88
N ALA A 46 -6.04 -6.86 8.01
CA ALA A 46 -5.79 -7.49 9.30
C ALA A 46 -4.57 -6.88 10.04
N ASP A 47 -3.74 -6.07 9.38
CA ASP A 47 -2.59 -5.40 9.99
C ASP A 47 -2.96 -3.97 10.46
N PRO A 48 -3.09 -3.73 11.78
CA PRO A 48 -3.40 -2.41 12.32
C PRO A 48 -2.32 -1.37 12.00
N THR A 49 -1.08 -1.80 11.76
CA THR A 49 0.07 -0.94 11.46
C THR A 49 0.00 -0.40 10.04
N ALA A 50 -0.30 -1.26 9.07
CA ALA A 50 -0.55 -0.85 7.69
C ALA A 50 -1.71 0.14 7.59
N ARG A 51 -2.77 -0.08 8.38
CA ARG A 51 -3.91 0.84 8.50
C ARG A 51 -3.51 2.21 9.05
N ALA A 52 -2.67 2.24 10.09
CA ALA A 52 -2.16 3.49 10.66
C ALA A 52 -1.28 4.27 9.65
N LEU A 53 -0.42 3.57 8.91
CA LEU A 53 0.40 4.18 7.85
C LEU A 53 -0.46 4.73 6.71
N GLN A 54 -1.51 4.01 6.30
CA GLN A 54 -2.44 4.46 5.27
C GLN A 54 -3.17 5.74 5.70
N VAL A 55 -3.65 5.80 6.95
CA VAL A 55 -4.27 7.02 7.51
C VAL A 55 -3.28 8.19 7.53
N LEU A 56 -2.03 7.96 7.92
CA LEU A 56 -0.99 9.00 7.89
C LEU A 56 -0.71 9.49 6.46
N GLN A 57 -0.72 8.60 5.47
CA GLN A 57 -0.52 8.93 4.07
C GLN A 57 -1.72 9.70 3.49
N GLU A 58 -2.95 9.30 3.81
CA GLU A 58 -4.17 10.01 3.42
C GLU A 58 -4.22 11.41 4.03
N LEU A 59 -3.86 11.57 5.31
CA LEU A 59 -3.75 12.88 5.97
C LEU A 59 -2.70 13.79 5.32
N LYS A 60 -1.57 13.20 4.88
CA LYS A 60 -0.52 13.94 4.17
C LYS A 60 -0.97 14.37 2.78
N SER A 61 -1.68 13.51 2.05
CA SER A 61 -2.25 13.83 0.73
C SER A 61 -3.42 14.82 0.81
N ALA A 62 -4.17 14.83 1.90
CA ALA A 62 -5.30 15.73 2.13
C ALA A 62 -4.88 17.12 2.65
N SER A 63 -3.60 17.37 2.94
CA SER A 63 -3.09 18.66 3.41
C SER A 63 -2.19 19.36 2.38
N PRO A 64 -2.76 19.98 1.33
CA PRO A 64 -2.01 20.88 0.45
C PRO A 64 -1.71 22.26 1.08
N ASN A 65 -2.21 22.55 2.30
CA ASN A 65 -2.11 23.89 2.93
C ASN A 65 -1.06 24.04 4.04
N ALA A 66 -0.32 22.99 4.42
CA ALA A 66 0.71 23.11 5.46
C ALA A 66 1.95 23.93 5.06
N ALA A 67 2.11 24.24 3.77
CA ALA A 67 3.24 25.03 3.26
C ALA A 67 3.06 26.56 3.37
N GLN A 68 1.87 27.07 3.74
CA GLN A 68 1.60 28.51 3.80
C GLN A 68 1.65 29.12 5.21
N HIS A 69 1.83 28.31 6.26
CA HIS A 69 1.78 28.77 7.65
C HIS A 69 3.17 28.95 8.30
N ASN A 70 4.19 29.30 7.51
CA ASN A 70 5.54 29.59 8.03
C ASN A 70 6.17 30.87 7.45
N ALA A 71 5.37 31.76 6.87
CA ALA A 71 5.82 33.13 6.59
C ALA A 71 5.57 33.99 7.84
N LEU A 72 6.63 34.23 8.62
CA LEU A 72 6.62 35.18 9.72
C LEU A 72 6.16 36.56 9.22
N PRO A 73 5.30 37.31 9.95
CA PRO A 73 5.15 38.72 9.70
C PRO A 73 6.44 39.43 10.12
N SER A 74 7.21 39.90 9.14
CA SER A 74 8.33 40.81 9.35
C SER A 74 7.81 42.15 9.88
N ASN A 75 7.61 42.25 11.19
CA ASN A 75 7.43 43.54 11.86
C ASN A 75 8.82 44.16 12.07
N THR A 76 9.27 44.93 11.08
CA THR A 76 10.38 45.87 11.25
C THR A 76 9.80 47.25 11.53
N ASN A 77 9.67 47.58 12.82
CA ASN A 77 9.69 48.97 13.26
C ASN A 77 11.15 49.44 13.22
N LEU A 78 11.44 50.50 12.45
CA LEU A 78 12.36 51.60 12.78
C LEU A 78 12.31 52.65 11.66
#